data_AF-A0AAN7AGU7-F1
#
_entry.id   AF-A0AAN7AGU7-F1
#
_cell.length_a   1.000
_cell.length_b   1.000
_cell.length_c   1.000
_cell.angle_alpha   90.00
_cell.angle_beta   90.00
_cell.angle_gamma   90.00
#
_symmetry.space_group_name_H-M   'P 1'
#
loop_
_entity.id
_entity.type
_entity.pdbx_description
1 polymer ?
#
loop_
_entity_poly.entity_id
_entity_poly.type
_entity_poly.pdbx_seq_one_letter_code
_entity_poly.pdbx_strand_id
1 'polypeptide(L)'
;MLLITEFVLLSIIGSVFTVLLSSVRPWIHKNLSFTSSLRPKMFHSFSPAGKPSSSTNLITNGTDSRTVKSNKQKLQEIFRLSDCHEAASVLSSLVKKDGAGAWPPLANHTASTWPAALQPYKEIYLEMAPLLPAANVSLDDNVNLQRISFFRTRFAELLSEKVDLQQVNRLLEAADAGRWDIFPRDVYNGFYCCVAWCRHAYRWATIPVVRVAQLEKTVTLPQELVSPWDSMQSHFGLDSESGNNMSNLVLNFDPSGEYALRINTGLSHLITSSEEEFGRIFHEVEVLAVPVYHAIVMSIVSFARGNQQACLGHVKEIMAQLRPLLSSYYDRVHDSKIARSVWLRNVQGFYGWGVGSDRREPITTDSAGQKEWEKFDGLSGNQVLLFQALDAFLGLEAYLPKLVQERNVPELQRDFCDVVGKYGFRHLLSDDGIEGEIKNEFGEIVKRLRVFRSAHRTRAKVYLSQPAPERLPMTAGKSLLKDSIDDSLEMLDQFMMGRLQQTV
;
A
#
# COMPACT_ATOMS: atom_id res chain seq x y z
N MET A 1 14.58 -48.80 -0.79
CA MET A 1 15.78 -48.78 0.07
C MET A 1 16.90 -47.83 -0.42
N LEU A 2 16.80 -47.26 -1.64
CA LEU A 2 17.73 -46.25 -2.17
C LEU A 2 17.41 -44.78 -1.77
N LEU A 3 16.21 -44.50 -1.23
CA LEU A 3 15.78 -43.15 -0.82
C LEU A 3 16.21 -42.75 0.61
N ILE A 4 16.67 -43.70 1.43
CA ILE A 4 17.11 -43.43 2.82
C ILE A 4 18.60 -43.02 2.84
N THR A 5 19.38 -43.46 1.86
CA THR A 5 20.81 -43.13 1.75
C THR A 5 21.08 -41.70 1.30
N GLU A 6 20.21 -41.09 0.48
CA GLU A 6 20.37 -39.68 0.06
C GLU A 6 20.03 -38.69 1.19
N PHE A 7 19.06 -39.01 2.04
CA PHE A 7 18.66 -38.15 3.16
C PHE A 7 19.73 -38.11 4.27
N VAL A 8 20.38 -39.25 4.55
CA VAL A 8 21.48 -39.32 5.53
C VAL A 8 22.73 -38.60 5.02
N LEU A 9 23.01 -38.65 3.71
CA LEU A 9 24.17 -37.95 3.12
C LEU A 9 24.01 -36.42 3.17
N LEU A 10 22.80 -35.91 2.93
CA LEU A 10 22.48 -34.48 3.01
C LEU A 10 22.51 -33.95 4.46
N SER A 11 22.06 -34.74 5.45
CA SER A 11 22.16 -34.35 6.86
C SER A 11 23.60 -34.32 7.39
N ILE A 12 24.48 -35.19 6.89
CA ILE A 12 25.90 -35.19 7.27
C ILE A 12 26.62 -33.97 6.67
N ILE A 13 26.33 -33.61 5.42
CA ILE A 13 26.92 -32.43 4.76
C ILE A 13 26.46 -31.12 5.44
N GLY A 14 25.19 -31.02 5.82
CA GLY A 14 24.67 -29.86 6.57
C GLY A 14 25.28 -29.71 7.97
N SER A 15 25.59 -30.84 8.63
CA SER A 15 26.19 -30.84 9.97
C SER A 15 27.66 -30.40 9.93
N VAL A 16 28.40 -30.77 8.88
CA VAL A 16 29.81 -30.36 8.69
C VAL A 16 29.93 -28.86 8.38
N PHE A 17 28.99 -28.28 7.63
CA PHE A 17 28.99 -26.83 7.35
C PHE A 17 28.71 -25.97 8.59
N THR A 18 27.86 -26.46 9.50
CA THR A 18 27.51 -25.75 10.74
C THR A 18 28.66 -25.77 11.76
N VAL A 19 29.47 -26.84 11.78
CA VAL A 19 30.67 -26.94 12.62
C VAL A 19 31.84 -26.10 12.07
N LEU A 20 31.97 -25.96 10.74
CA LEU A 20 33.02 -25.12 10.12
C LEU A 20 32.74 -23.61 10.21
N LEU A 21 31.47 -23.19 10.28
CA LEU A 21 31.11 -21.77 10.45
C LEU A 21 31.07 -21.31 11.92
N SER A 22 30.93 -22.23 12.88
CA SER A 22 30.95 -21.91 14.31
C SER A 22 32.37 -21.77 14.90
N SER A 23 33.40 -22.23 14.19
CA SER A 23 34.80 -22.26 14.65
C SER A 23 35.68 -21.07 14.19
N VAL A 24 35.15 -20.12 13.40
CA VAL A 24 35.91 -18.92 12.94
C VAL A 24 35.64 -17.66 13.79
N ARG A 25 34.78 -17.75 14.82
CA ARG A 25 34.32 -16.58 15.58
C ARG A 25 35.14 -16.08 16.80
N PRO A 26 36.30 -16.66 17.22
CA PRO A 26 37.09 -16.00 18.29
C PRO A 26 38.33 -15.20 17.87
N TRP A 27 38.74 -15.14 16.59
CA TRP A 27 40.08 -14.63 16.26
C TRP A 27 40.22 -13.12 15.99
N ILE A 28 39.12 -12.36 15.86
CA ILE A 28 39.19 -10.93 15.46
C ILE A 28 39.10 -9.95 16.66
N HIS A 29 38.83 -10.41 17.88
CA HIS A 29 38.58 -9.50 19.01
C HIS A 29 39.75 -9.25 19.98
N LYS A 30 41.00 -9.61 19.65
CA LYS A 30 42.11 -9.53 20.63
C LYS A 30 43.40 -8.83 20.25
N ASN A 31 43.51 -8.18 19.10
CA ASN A 31 44.66 -7.32 18.83
C ASN A 31 44.21 -6.05 18.13
N LEU A 32 44.18 -4.94 18.89
CA LEU A 32 44.62 -3.60 18.49
C LEU A 32 44.15 -2.58 19.55
N SER A 33 44.79 -2.63 20.71
CA SER A 33 44.95 -1.46 21.57
C SER A 33 46.44 -1.12 21.59
N PHE A 34 46.87 -0.16 20.78
CA PHE A 34 48.08 0.61 21.07
C PHE A 34 48.04 1.96 20.34
N THR A 35 48.77 2.89 20.95
CA THR A 35 48.56 4.34 21.00
C THR A 35 49.08 5.14 19.82
N SER A 36 48.35 6.22 19.53
CA SER A 36 48.80 7.59 19.24
C SER A 36 49.76 7.92 18.07
N SER A 37 49.35 8.99 17.39
CA SER A 37 50.10 9.89 16.51
C SER A 37 50.16 9.50 15.04
N LEU A 38 49.32 10.16 14.24
CA LEU A 38 49.73 11.01 13.12
C LEU A 38 48.48 11.61 12.46
N ARG A 39 48.53 12.92 12.23
CA ARG A 39 47.46 13.77 11.67
C ARG A 39 47.06 13.37 10.24
N PRO A 40 45.79 13.55 9.85
CA PRO A 40 45.44 13.87 8.48
C PRO A 40 45.25 15.39 8.30
N LYS A 41 45.86 15.91 7.23
CA LYS A 41 45.74 17.29 6.76
C LYS A 41 44.32 17.58 6.27
N MET A 42 43.83 18.74 6.72
CA MET A 42 42.98 19.72 6.01
C MET A 42 42.20 19.22 4.78
N PHE A 43 40.88 19.07 4.93
CA PHE A 43 39.94 19.58 3.94
C PHE A 43 39.45 20.94 4.44
N HIS A 44 39.65 21.96 3.61
CA HIS A 44 39.34 23.35 3.92
C HIS A 44 37.84 23.56 4.12
N SER A 45 37.54 24.26 5.20
CA SER A 45 36.31 24.96 5.51
C SER A 45 35.94 25.96 4.41
N PHE A 46 34.66 26.01 4.06
CA PHE A 46 34.01 27.28 3.70
C PHE A 46 32.97 27.59 4.78
N SER A 47 33.24 28.63 5.57
CA SER A 47 32.32 29.18 6.56
C SER A 47 31.23 30.03 5.89
N PRO A 48 30.05 30.14 6.54
CA PRO A 48 28.91 30.88 6.02
C PRO A 48 28.97 32.36 6.46
N ALA A 49 28.72 33.28 5.52
CA ALA A 49 28.37 34.66 5.84
C ALA A 49 27.42 35.21 4.77
N GLY A 50 26.13 35.22 5.08
CA GLY A 50 25.09 35.86 4.28
C GLY A 50 23.81 35.94 5.12
N LYS A 51 23.46 37.16 5.54
CA LYS A 51 22.31 37.49 6.40
C LYS A 51 20.98 37.01 5.79
N PRO A 52 19.97 36.72 6.64
CA PRO A 52 18.70 36.17 6.20
C PRO A 52 17.84 37.26 5.55
N SER A 53 17.56 37.11 4.25
CA SER A 53 16.41 37.77 3.65
C SER A 53 15.19 36.87 3.87
N SER A 54 14.27 37.40 4.66
CA SER A 54 12.92 36.90 4.82
C SER A 54 12.24 36.78 3.45
N SER A 55 12.12 35.55 2.93
CA SER A 55 11.13 35.21 1.92
C SER A 55 10.60 33.83 2.25
N THR A 56 9.52 33.85 3.04
CA THR A 56 8.71 32.69 3.38
C THR A 56 7.99 32.22 2.12
N ASN A 57 8.69 31.51 1.24
CA ASN A 57 8.04 30.75 0.18
C ASN A 57 7.58 29.42 0.77
N LEU A 58 6.38 29.44 1.32
CA LEU A 58 5.55 28.24 1.49
C LEU A 58 5.44 27.58 0.11
N ILE A 59 6.16 26.48 -0.08
CA ILE A 59 5.92 25.55 -1.17
C ILE A 59 4.53 24.98 -0.91
N THR A 60 3.54 25.47 -1.66
CA THR A 60 2.23 24.86 -1.75
C THR A 60 2.41 23.46 -2.36
N ASN A 61 2.16 22.42 -1.57
CA ASN A 61 2.29 21.02 -1.94
C ASN A 61 1.13 20.56 -2.84
N GLY A 62 0.96 21.20 -4.00
CA GLY A 62 0.18 20.66 -5.11
C GLY A 62 1.12 19.92 -6.06
N THR A 63 0.71 18.77 -6.58
CA THR A 63 1.40 18.07 -7.66
C THR A 63 1.74 19.07 -8.78
N ASP A 64 3.02 19.16 -9.22
CA ASP A 64 3.45 20.14 -10.24
C ASP A 64 2.47 20.10 -11.43
N SER A 65 1.88 21.25 -11.77
CA SER A 65 0.94 21.41 -12.88
C SER A 65 1.46 20.80 -14.18
N ARG A 66 2.79 20.77 -14.37
CA ARG A 66 3.45 20.10 -15.49
C ARG A 66 3.28 18.59 -15.47
N THR A 67 3.40 17.95 -14.30
CA THR A 67 3.21 16.50 -14.13
C THR A 67 1.78 16.10 -14.47
N VAL A 68 0.78 16.82 -13.96
CA VAL A 68 -0.64 16.56 -14.25
C VAL A 68 -0.93 16.67 -15.75
N LYS A 69 -0.43 17.73 -16.39
CA LYS A 69 -0.59 17.92 -17.84
C LYS A 69 0.08 16.81 -18.65
N SER A 70 1.29 16.41 -18.26
CA SER A 70 2.04 15.31 -18.88
C SER A 70 1.29 13.98 -18.77
N ASN A 71 0.82 13.64 -17.56
CA ASN A 71 0.06 12.42 -17.32
C ASN A 71 -1.22 12.39 -18.16
N LYS A 72 -1.95 13.50 -18.26
CA LYS A 72 -3.14 13.61 -19.12
C LYS A 72 -2.83 13.33 -20.59
N GLN A 73 -1.71 13.83 -21.11
CA GLN A 73 -1.30 13.58 -22.50
C GLN A 73 -0.98 12.11 -22.75
N LYS A 74 -0.25 11.47 -21.83
CA LYS A 74 0.07 10.03 -21.91
C LYS A 74 -1.19 9.16 -21.87
N LEU A 75 -2.14 9.47 -20.99
CA LEU A 75 -3.41 8.75 -20.91
C LEU A 75 -4.27 8.94 -22.17
N GLN A 76 -4.27 10.14 -22.78
CA GLN A 76 -4.94 10.35 -24.06
C GLN A 76 -4.36 9.50 -25.19
N GLU A 77 -3.04 9.25 -25.19
CA GLU A 77 -2.43 8.33 -26.15
C GLU A 77 -2.89 6.88 -25.93
N ILE A 78 -2.96 6.42 -24.68
CA ILE A 78 -3.53 5.11 -24.35
C ILE A 78 -4.98 5.00 -24.85
N PHE A 79 -5.79 6.04 -24.67
CA PHE A 79 -7.17 6.03 -25.15
C PHE A 79 -7.27 5.90 -26.67
N ARG A 80 -6.37 6.54 -27.44
CA ARG A 80 -6.34 6.39 -28.90
C ARG A 80 -5.91 4.99 -29.34
N LEU A 81 -5.11 4.31 -28.53
CA LEU A 81 -4.65 2.94 -28.80
C LEU A 81 -5.61 1.85 -28.31
N SER A 82 -6.66 2.21 -27.56
CA SER A 82 -7.56 1.23 -26.95
C SER A 82 -8.28 0.32 -27.95
N ASP A 83 -8.57 0.80 -29.16
CA ASP A 83 -9.16 -0.02 -30.23
C ASP A 83 -8.12 -0.82 -31.03
N CYS A 84 -6.82 -0.56 -30.79
CA CYS A 84 -5.71 -1.15 -31.55
C CYS A 84 -5.02 -2.31 -30.83
N HIS A 85 -5.06 -2.36 -29.49
CA HIS A 85 -4.33 -3.37 -28.72
C HIS A 85 -4.98 -3.61 -27.34
N GLU A 86 -5.07 -4.88 -26.93
CA GLU A 86 -5.70 -5.30 -25.68
C GLU A 86 -5.09 -4.62 -24.44
N ALA A 87 -3.76 -4.57 -24.32
CA ALA A 87 -3.08 -3.87 -23.22
C ALA A 87 -3.48 -2.38 -23.07
N ALA A 88 -3.65 -1.67 -24.19
CA ALA A 88 -4.11 -0.28 -24.18
C ALA A 88 -5.61 -0.19 -23.85
N SER A 89 -6.41 -1.15 -24.32
CA SER A 89 -7.84 -1.26 -24.01
C SER A 89 -8.08 -1.44 -22.52
N VAL A 90 -7.38 -2.40 -21.89
CA VAL A 90 -7.55 -2.70 -20.46
C VAL A 90 -7.06 -1.54 -19.58
N LEU A 91 -5.90 -0.95 -19.87
CA LEU A 91 -5.45 0.25 -19.15
C LEU A 91 -6.44 1.42 -19.35
N SER A 92 -6.98 1.60 -20.57
CA SER A 92 -8.00 2.62 -20.81
C SER A 92 -9.28 2.34 -20.00
N SER A 93 -9.69 1.09 -19.86
CA SER A 93 -10.87 0.70 -19.07
C SER A 93 -10.66 1.01 -17.60
N LEU A 94 -9.53 0.59 -17.03
CA LEU A 94 -9.13 0.90 -15.64
C LEU A 94 -9.19 2.40 -15.36
N VAL A 95 -8.57 3.23 -16.21
CA VAL A 95 -8.51 4.68 -16.02
C VAL A 95 -9.87 5.35 -16.20
N LYS A 96 -10.68 4.91 -17.17
CA LYS A 96 -12.00 5.52 -17.41
C LYS A 96 -13.03 5.12 -16.35
N LYS A 97 -13.00 3.87 -15.88
CA LYS A 97 -13.99 3.32 -14.95
C LYS A 97 -13.60 3.60 -13.50
N ASP A 98 -12.55 2.95 -13.01
CA ASP A 98 -12.10 3.10 -11.62
C ASP A 98 -11.39 4.43 -11.41
N GLY A 99 -10.64 4.89 -12.42
CA GLY A 99 -9.89 6.14 -12.37
C GLY A 99 -10.76 7.42 -12.48
N ALA A 100 -12.05 7.28 -12.78
CA ALA A 100 -12.93 8.41 -13.12
C ALA A 100 -12.35 9.33 -14.22
N GLY A 101 -11.62 8.74 -15.19
CA GLY A 101 -11.01 9.43 -16.32
C GLY A 101 -9.57 9.92 -16.09
N ALA A 102 -8.99 9.71 -14.92
CA ALA A 102 -7.60 10.04 -14.61
C ALA A 102 -6.90 8.94 -13.81
N TRP A 103 -5.58 9.06 -13.65
CA TRP A 103 -4.81 8.23 -12.73
C TRP A 103 -3.78 9.09 -11.97
N PRO A 104 -3.63 8.95 -10.63
CA PRO A 104 -4.45 8.14 -9.73
C PRO A 104 -5.94 8.49 -9.84
N PRO A 105 -6.86 7.62 -9.39
CA PRO A 105 -8.27 7.89 -9.55
C PRO A 105 -8.68 9.21 -8.90
N LEU A 106 -9.60 9.93 -9.55
CA LEU A 106 -10.21 11.10 -8.92
C LEU A 106 -11.13 10.64 -7.79
N ALA A 107 -11.00 11.28 -6.63
CA ALA A 107 -11.87 11.07 -5.48
C ALA A 107 -12.39 12.42 -4.98
N ASN A 108 -13.66 12.72 -5.24
CA ASN A 108 -14.26 13.97 -4.79
C ASN A 108 -14.67 13.84 -3.32
N HIS A 109 -14.03 14.64 -2.47
CA HIS A 109 -14.28 14.69 -1.03
C HIS A 109 -15.11 15.90 -0.60
N THR A 110 -15.59 16.75 -1.51
CA THR A 110 -16.42 17.91 -1.17
C THR A 110 -17.85 17.47 -0.89
N ALA A 111 -18.20 17.32 0.40
CA ALA A 111 -19.49 16.76 0.85
C ALA A 111 -20.72 17.45 0.20
N SER A 112 -20.70 18.78 0.04
CA SER A 112 -21.81 19.52 -0.57
C SER A 112 -22.08 19.20 -2.04
N THR A 113 -21.13 18.54 -2.72
CA THR A 113 -21.28 18.08 -4.10
C THR A 113 -21.78 16.64 -4.21
N TRP A 114 -21.85 15.92 -3.09
CA TRP A 114 -22.35 14.55 -3.07
C TRP A 114 -23.88 14.54 -3.10
N PRO A 115 -24.51 13.50 -3.66
CA PRO A 115 -25.94 13.25 -3.45
C PRO A 115 -26.29 13.32 -1.96
N ALA A 116 -27.41 13.99 -1.63
CA ALA A 116 -27.78 14.30 -0.24
C ALA A 116 -27.77 13.09 0.70
N ALA A 117 -28.20 11.92 0.20
CA ALA A 117 -28.23 10.68 0.99
C ALA A 117 -26.83 10.16 1.41
N LEU A 118 -25.76 10.57 0.72
CA LEU A 118 -24.39 10.14 1.03
C LEU A 118 -23.65 11.10 1.96
N GLN A 119 -24.09 12.37 2.04
CA GLN A 119 -23.46 13.42 2.85
C GLN A 119 -23.33 13.03 4.34
N PRO A 120 -24.35 12.39 4.98
CA PRO A 120 -24.28 12.01 6.37
C PRO A 120 -23.06 11.14 6.73
N TYR A 121 -22.59 10.26 5.85
CA TYR A 121 -21.43 9.41 6.15
C TYR A 121 -20.18 10.22 6.45
N LYS A 122 -19.91 11.25 5.64
CA LYS A 122 -18.74 12.11 5.82
C LYS A 122 -18.93 13.02 7.03
N GLU A 123 -20.12 13.56 7.23
CA GLU A 123 -20.44 14.40 8.39
C GLU A 123 -20.28 13.64 9.70
N ILE A 124 -20.81 12.42 9.78
CA ILE A 124 -20.65 11.52 10.93
C ILE A 124 -19.17 11.19 11.15
N TYR A 125 -18.42 10.87 10.10
CA TYR A 125 -17.00 10.61 10.24
C TYR A 125 -16.28 11.82 10.84
N LEU A 126 -16.54 13.03 10.35
CA LEU A 126 -15.92 14.26 10.86
C LEU A 126 -16.35 14.60 12.29
N GLU A 127 -17.60 14.30 12.67
CA GLU A 127 -18.11 14.42 14.05
C GLU A 127 -17.37 13.44 14.99
N MET A 128 -17.12 12.21 14.53
CA MET A 128 -16.54 11.13 15.34
C MET A 128 -15.01 11.13 15.35
N ALA A 129 -14.35 11.62 14.31
CA ALA A 129 -12.89 11.57 14.17
C ALA A 129 -12.11 12.17 15.36
N PRO A 130 -12.51 13.29 15.98
CA PRO A 130 -11.86 13.82 17.19
C PRO A 130 -11.95 12.89 18.41
N LEU A 131 -12.87 11.92 18.41
CA LEU A 131 -13.05 10.94 19.48
C LEU A 131 -12.20 9.67 19.29
N LEU A 132 -11.60 9.46 18.11
CA LEU A 132 -10.69 8.35 17.86
C LEU A 132 -9.38 8.47 18.68
N PRO A 133 -8.62 9.57 18.60
CA PRO A 133 -7.30 9.64 19.23
C PRO A 133 -7.38 9.82 20.75
N ALA A 134 -6.58 9.04 21.46
CA ALA A 134 -6.33 9.17 22.88
C ALA A 134 -4.95 9.83 23.07
N ALA A 135 -4.94 11.07 23.57
CA ALA A 135 -3.69 11.78 23.85
C ALA A 135 -2.84 11.06 24.92
N ASN A 136 -3.51 10.47 25.91
CA ASN A 136 -2.88 9.65 26.94
C ASN A 136 -3.30 8.19 26.74
N VAL A 137 -2.34 7.35 26.38
CA VAL A 137 -2.57 5.92 26.10
C VAL A 137 -2.77 5.17 27.42
N SER A 138 -3.89 4.44 27.52
CA SER A 138 -4.15 3.55 28.65
C SER A 138 -3.66 2.14 28.36
N LEU A 139 -2.96 1.54 29.32
CA LEU A 139 -2.65 0.10 29.33
C LEU A 139 -3.70 -0.74 30.06
N ASP A 140 -4.72 -0.09 30.64
CA ASP A 140 -5.86 -0.75 31.29
C ASP A 140 -6.91 -1.14 30.24
N ASP A 141 -7.09 -2.44 30.08
CA ASP A 141 -8.07 -3.05 29.19
C ASP A 141 -9.50 -2.58 29.48
N ASN A 142 -9.88 -2.34 30.74
CA ASN A 142 -11.23 -1.90 31.08
C ASN A 142 -11.51 -0.48 30.56
N VAL A 143 -10.53 0.42 30.71
CA VAL A 143 -10.61 1.79 30.17
C VAL A 143 -10.73 1.74 28.64
N ASN A 144 -9.93 0.89 28.01
CA ASN A 144 -9.94 0.71 26.56
C ASN A 144 -11.28 0.13 26.06
N LEU A 145 -11.84 -0.87 26.75
CA LEU A 145 -13.14 -1.45 26.43
C LEU A 145 -14.27 -0.43 26.56
N GLN A 146 -14.28 0.38 27.62
CA GLN A 146 -15.28 1.45 27.79
C GLN A 146 -15.21 2.48 26.66
N ARG A 147 -14.00 2.89 26.26
CA ARG A 147 -13.78 3.83 25.15
C ARG A 147 -14.28 3.26 23.82
N ILE A 148 -13.92 2.01 23.52
CA ILE A 148 -14.37 1.30 22.31
C ILE A 148 -15.89 1.21 22.29
N SER A 149 -16.50 0.80 23.40
CA SER A 149 -17.96 0.68 23.53
C SER A 149 -18.65 2.03 23.33
N PHE A 150 -18.14 3.09 23.96
CA PHE A 150 -18.69 4.44 23.83
C PHE A 150 -18.63 4.92 22.37
N PHE A 151 -17.47 4.80 21.72
CA PHE A 151 -17.29 5.24 20.34
C PHE A 151 -18.22 4.48 19.39
N ARG A 152 -18.25 3.14 19.46
CA ARG A 152 -19.09 2.32 18.59
C ARG A 152 -20.58 2.59 18.80
N THR A 153 -21.03 2.73 20.05
CA THR A 153 -22.43 3.04 20.36
C THR A 153 -22.84 4.36 19.73
N ARG A 154 -22.05 5.43 19.96
CA ARG A 154 -22.35 6.75 19.39
C ARG A 154 -22.29 6.75 17.85
N PHE A 155 -21.32 6.04 17.27
CA PHE A 155 -21.20 5.93 15.82
C PHE A 155 -22.42 5.21 15.21
N ALA A 156 -22.86 4.10 15.82
CA ALA A 156 -24.03 3.35 15.38
C ALA A 156 -25.34 4.16 15.51
N GLU A 157 -25.52 4.88 16.61
CA GLU A 157 -26.66 5.80 16.80
C GLU A 157 -26.71 6.84 15.68
N LEU A 158 -25.58 7.52 15.43
CA LEU A 158 -25.49 8.53 14.37
C LEU A 158 -25.80 7.99 12.98
N LEU A 159 -25.30 6.79 12.66
CA LEU A 159 -25.61 6.12 11.40
C LEU A 159 -27.11 5.83 11.29
N SER A 160 -27.69 5.21 12.30
CA SER A 160 -29.12 4.86 12.31
C SER A 160 -30.03 6.10 12.27
N GLU A 161 -29.63 7.21 12.88
CA GLU A 161 -30.42 8.44 12.94
C GLU A 161 -30.36 9.25 11.64
N LYS A 162 -29.19 9.32 10.99
CA LYS A 162 -28.93 10.27 9.90
C LYS A 162 -28.87 9.64 8.51
N VAL A 163 -28.62 8.34 8.38
CA VAL A 163 -28.46 7.68 7.08
C VAL A 163 -29.79 7.12 6.58
N ASP A 164 -30.27 7.65 5.44
CA ASP A 164 -31.33 7.00 4.68
C ASP A 164 -30.74 5.89 3.81
N LEU A 165 -30.64 4.71 4.40
CA LEU A 165 -30.08 3.53 3.75
C LEU A 165 -30.81 3.14 2.45
N GLN A 166 -32.12 3.37 2.38
CA GLN A 166 -32.91 3.05 1.19
C GLN A 166 -32.52 3.97 0.03
N GLN A 167 -32.30 5.26 0.30
CA GLN A 167 -31.78 6.19 -0.72
C GLN A 167 -30.35 5.86 -1.13
N VAL A 168 -29.48 5.48 -0.18
CA VAL A 168 -28.11 5.04 -0.47
C VAL A 168 -28.12 3.85 -1.43
N ASN A 169 -28.91 2.81 -1.14
CA ASN A 169 -28.99 1.62 -1.98
C ASN A 169 -29.52 1.94 -3.38
N ARG A 170 -30.52 2.83 -3.51
CA ARG A 170 -30.99 3.29 -4.83
C ARG A 170 -29.92 4.01 -5.65
N LEU A 171 -29.04 4.79 -5.00
CA LEU A 171 -27.92 5.44 -5.68
C LEU A 171 -26.89 4.41 -6.16
N LEU A 172 -26.58 3.42 -5.33
CA LEU A 172 -25.66 2.34 -5.67
C LEU A 172 -26.19 1.48 -6.83
N GLU A 173 -27.47 1.09 -6.78
CA GLU A 173 -28.15 0.40 -7.89
C GLU A 173 -28.12 1.22 -9.18
N ALA A 174 -28.29 2.54 -9.09
CA ALA A 174 -28.18 3.43 -10.25
C ALA A 174 -26.75 3.45 -10.81
N ALA A 175 -25.72 3.50 -9.96
CA ALA A 175 -24.32 3.43 -10.37
C ALA A 175 -24.01 2.09 -11.08
N ASP A 176 -24.48 0.97 -10.53
CA ASP A 176 -24.34 -0.37 -11.13
C ASP A 176 -25.07 -0.48 -12.48
N ALA A 177 -26.21 0.21 -12.64
CA ALA A 177 -26.91 0.36 -13.91
C ALA A 177 -26.24 1.35 -14.88
N GLY A 178 -25.08 1.92 -14.52
CA GLY A 178 -24.31 2.83 -15.36
C GLY A 178 -24.75 4.29 -15.31
N ARG A 179 -25.59 4.70 -14.35
CA ARG A 179 -26.10 6.07 -14.18
C ARG A 179 -25.10 6.98 -13.45
N TRP A 180 -23.94 7.15 -14.08
CA TRP A 180 -22.87 8.04 -13.59
C TRP A 180 -23.23 9.54 -13.69
N ASP A 181 -24.35 9.88 -14.32
CA ASP A 181 -24.93 11.23 -14.30
C ASP A 181 -25.56 11.57 -12.94
N ILE A 182 -26.08 10.57 -12.21
CA ILE A 182 -26.70 10.73 -10.88
C ILE A 182 -25.66 10.53 -9.79
N PHE A 183 -24.82 9.52 -9.92
CA PHE A 183 -23.76 9.20 -8.98
C PHE A 183 -22.41 9.21 -9.70
N PRO A 184 -21.78 10.40 -9.88
CA PRO A 184 -20.52 10.53 -10.60
C PRO A 184 -19.41 9.64 -10.04
N ARG A 185 -18.53 9.14 -10.92
CA ARG A 185 -17.47 8.18 -10.57
C ARG A 185 -16.48 8.70 -9.54
N ASP A 186 -16.12 9.97 -9.62
CA ASP A 186 -15.23 10.63 -8.66
C ASP A 186 -15.90 10.76 -7.27
N VAL A 187 -17.21 11.04 -7.24
CA VAL A 187 -18.01 11.01 -6.00
C VAL A 187 -18.12 9.58 -5.46
N TYR A 188 -18.31 8.58 -6.33
CA TYR A 188 -18.35 7.16 -5.96
C TYR A 188 -17.04 6.71 -5.32
N ASN A 189 -15.89 7.11 -5.89
CA ASN A 189 -14.57 6.87 -5.33
C ASN A 189 -14.37 7.55 -3.97
N GLY A 190 -14.80 8.81 -3.83
CA GLY A 190 -14.77 9.53 -2.54
C GLY A 190 -15.65 8.84 -1.48
N PHE A 191 -16.84 8.37 -1.88
CA PHE A 191 -17.75 7.63 -1.01
C PHE A 191 -17.19 6.26 -0.61
N TYR A 192 -16.56 5.54 -1.55
CA TYR A 192 -15.86 4.26 -1.27
C TYR A 192 -14.77 4.42 -0.22
N CYS A 193 -13.93 5.46 -0.37
CA CYS A 193 -12.95 5.83 0.64
C CYS A 193 -13.61 6.13 2.00
N CYS A 194 -14.68 6.93 2.00
CA CYS A 194 -15.36 7.30 3.24
C CYS A 194 -15.95 6.09 3.97
N VAL A 195 -16.60 5.17 3.27
CA VAL A 195 -17.14 3.94 3.87
C VAL A 195 -16.00 3.06 4.42
N ALA A 196 -14.90 2.89 3.68
CA ALA A 196 -13.72 2.15 4.17
C ALA A 196 -13.18 2.76 5.48
N TRP A 197 -13.05 4.08 5.54
CA TRP A 197 -12.60 4.79 6.73
C TRP A 197 -13.57 4.72 7.90
N CYS A 198 -14.88 4.83 7.67
CA CYS A 198 -15.91 4.61 8.69
C CYS A 198 -15.83 3.20 9.27
N ARG A 199 -15.63 2.18 8.43
CA ARG A 199 -15.47 0.78 8.86
C ARG A 199 -14.23 0.59 9.72
N HIS A 200 -13.08 1.16 9.34
CA HIS A 200 -11.86 1.13 10.16
C HIS A 200 -12.02 1.90 11.48
N ALA A 201 -12.65 3.07 11.45
CA ALA A 201 -12.95 3.85 12.65
C ALA A 201 -13.85 3.05 13.60
N TYR A 202 -14.89 2.39 13.10
CA TYR A 202 -15.77 1.55 13.92
C TYR A 202 -15.06 0.29 14.43
N ARG A 203 -14.29 -0.39 13.57
CA ARG A 203 -13.51 -1.59 13.92
C ARG A 203 -12.56 -1.33 15.06
N TRP A 204 -11.76 -0.25 14.96
CA TRP A 204 -10.75 0.04 15.96
C TRP A 204 -11.27 0.85 17.13
N ALA A 205 -12.16 1.82 16.86
CA ALA A 205 -12.84 2.68 17.83
C ALA A 205 -11.93 3.49 18.77
N THR A 206 -10.62 3.40 18.58
CA THR A 206 -9.60 4.15 19.31
C THR A 206 -8.28 4.17 18.53
N ILE A 207 -7.53 5.26 18.68
CA ILE A 207 -6.13 5.39 18.28
C ILE A 207 -5.32 5.82 19.51
N PRO A 208 -4.23 5.12 19.89
CA PRO A 208 -3.67 3.95 19.23
C PRO A 208 -4.61 2.74 19.25
N VAL A 209 -4.40 1.82 18.30
CA VAL A 209 -4.99 0.49 18.38
C VAL A 209 -4.44 -0.21 19.61
N VAL A 210 -5.31 -0.88 20.37
CA VAL A 210 -5.01 -1.49 21.67
C VAL A 210 -5.23 -2.99 21.66
N ARG A 211 -4.58 -3.69 22.60
CA ARG A 211 -4.63 -5.15 22.74
C ARG A 211 -6.05 -5.72 22.71
N VAL A 212 -6.96 -5.18 23.52
CA VAL A 212 -8.35 -5.67 23.58
C VAL A 212 -9.07 -5.61 22.23
N ALA A 213 -8.85 -4.56 21.45
CA ALA A 213 -9.43 -4.45 20.11
C ALA A 213 -8.82 -5.49 19.15
N GLN A 214 -7.52 -5.75 19.25
CA GLN A 214 -6.86 -6.73 18.39
C GLN A 214 -7.24 -8.19 18.71
N LEU A 215 -7.66 -8.47 19.94
CA LEU A 215 -8.06 -9.81 20.36
C LEU A 215 -9.46 -10.21 19.90
N GLU A 216 -10.29 -9.25 19.47
CA GLU A 216 -11.58 -9.51 18.85
C GLU A 216 -11.41 -10.44 17.64
N LYS A 217 -12.32 -11.40 17.46
CA LYS A 217 -12.29 -12.36 16.33
C LYS A 217 -13.16 -11.90 15.18
N THR A 218 -14.24 -11.21 15.50
CA THR A 218 -15.21 -10.62 14.58
C THR A 218 -15.70 -9.29 15.14
N VAL A 219 -16.27 -8.46 14.28
CA VAL A 219 -16.96 -7.22 14.67
C VAL A 219 -18.23 -7.09 13.86
N THR A 220 -19.36 -6.98 14.57
CA THR A 220 -20.65 -6.70 13.96
C THR A 220 -20.73 -5.23 13.59
N LEU A 221 -20.66 -4.95 12.29
CA LEU A 221 -20.79 -3.60 11.73
C LEU A 221 -22.27 -3.22 11.57
N PRO A 222 -22.64 -1.93 11.77
CA PRO A 222 -23.98 -1.42 11.44
C PRO A 222 -24.33 -1.66 9.98
N GLN A 223 -25.62 -1.88 9.68
CA GLN A 223 -26.08 -2.18 8.32
C GLN A 223 -25.67 -1.06 7.36
N GLU A 224 -25.76 0.18 7.82
CA GLU A 224 -25.41 1.40 7.09
C GLU A 224 -23.96 1.39 6.58
N LEU A 225 -23.04 0.63 7.21
CA LEU A 225 -21.67 0.42 6.72
C LEU A 225 -21.49 -0.89 5.94
N VAL A 226 -22.43 -1.82 6.08
CA VAL A 226 -22.41 -3.14 5.44
C VAL A 226 -22.98 -3.07 4.03
N SER A 227 -24.21 -2.58 3.84
CA SER A 227 -24.87 -2.54 2.53
C SER A 227 -24.08 -1.79 1.46
N PRO A 228 -23.61 -0.54 1.70
CA PRO A 228 -22.81 0.14 0.70
C PRO A 228 -21.49 -0.57 0.43
N TRP A 229 -20.90 -1.20 1.44
CA TRP A 229 -19.65 -1.93 1.27
C TRP A 229 -19.81 -3.15 0.37
N ASP A 230 -20.88 -3.92 0.53
CA ASP A 230 -21.14 -5.10 -0.29
C ASP A 230 -21.34 -4.72 -1.77
N SER A 231 -22.05 -3.62 -2.04
CA SER A 231 -22.19 -3.08 -3.41
C SER A 231 -20.82 -2.64 -3.97
N MET A 232 -19.99 -1.95 -3.17
CA MET A 232 -18.66 -1.53 -3.59
C MET A 232 -17.71 -2.72 -3.84
N GLN A 233 -17.76 -3.76 -3.01
CA GLN A 233 -17.04 -5.01 -3.19
C GLN A 233 -17.40 -5.67 -4.53
N SER A 234 -18.70 -5.75 -4.83
CA SER A 234 -19.19 -6.25 -6.11
C SER A 234 -18.72 -5.37 -7.28
N HIS A 235 -18.79 -4.05 -7.13
CA HIS A 235 -18.39 -3.10 -8.17
C HIS A 235 -16.90 -3.22 -8.54
N PHE A 236 -16.02 -3.30 -7.54
CA PHE A 236 -14.57 -3.38 -7.73
C PHE A 236 -14.06 -4.82 -7.88
N GLY A 237 -14.95 -5.82 -7.86
CA GLY A 237 -14.64 -7.23 -8.04
C GLY A 237 -13.64 -7.77 -7.02
N LEU A 238 -13.86 -7.44 -5.74
CA LEU A 238 -13.00 -7.85 -4.62
C LEU A 238 -13.85 -8.15 -3.39
N ASP A 239 -13.31 -8.92 -2.44
CA ASP A 239 -14.07 -9.45 -1.31
C ASP A 239 -13.54 -9.03 0.08
N SER A 240 -12.55 -8.12 0.11
CA SER A 240 -11.89 -7.66 1.35
C SER A 240 -12.84 -6.90 2.27
N GLU A 241 -12.96 -7.34 3.52
CA GLU A 241 -13.70 -6.61 4.57
C GLU A 241 -12.95 -5.38 5.10
N SER A 242 -11.62 -5.32 4.91
CA SER A 242 -10.73 -4.24 5.35
C SER A 242 -10.52 -3.16 4.28
N GLY A 243 -11.04 -3.37 3.06
CA GLY A 243 -10.66 -2.57 1.92
C GLY A 243 -9.24 -2.89 1.47
N ASN A 244 -8.57 -1.89 0.91
CA ASN A 244 -7.23 -2.04 0.33
C ASN A 244 -6.51 -0.70 0.21
N ASN A 245 -5.27 -0.75 -0.28
CA ASN A 245 -4.45 0.43 -0.52
C ASN A 245 -5.15 1.52 -1.34
N MET A 246 -5.91 1.14 -2.36
CA MET A 246 -6.66 2.10 -3.17
C MET A 246 -7.73 2.80 -2.33
N SER A 247 -8.60 2.04 -1.66
CA SER A 247 -9.73 2.58 -0.92
C SER A 247 -9.34 3.46 0.25
N ASN A 248 -8.33 3.10 1.05
CA ASN A 248 -8.07 3.84 2.29
C ASN A 248 -6.89 4.81 2.18
N LEU A 249 -5.97 4.63 1.22
CA LEU A 249 -4.76 5.47 1.14
C LEU A 249 -4.76 6.34 -0.12
N VAL A 250 -4.88 5.76 -1.32
CA VAL A 250 -4.80 6.52 -2.57
C VAL A 250 -6.03 7.41 -2.75
N LEU A 251 -7.24 6.86 -2.56
CA LEU A 251 -8.49 7.61 -2.70
C LEU A 251 -8.74 8.61 -1.57
N ASN A 252 -7.90 8.67 -0.52
CA ASN A 252 -8.04 9.65 0.57
C ASN A 252 -7.41 11.01 0.24
N PHE A 253 -6.96 11.20 -1.00
CA PHE A 253 -6.52 12.49 -1.53
C PHE A 253 -7.54 12.99 -2.54
N ASP A 254 -7.92 14.25 -2.41
CA ASP A 254 -8.80 14.90 -3.38
C ASP A 254 -8.04 15.38 -4.62
N PRO A 255 -8.72 15.88 -5.67
CA PRO A 255 -8.06 16.36 -6.89
C PRO A 255 -7.10 17.54 -6.68
N SER A 256 -7.18 18.24 -5.54
CA SER A 256 -6.24 19.30 -5.16
C SER A 256 -5.00 18.77 -4.44
N GLY A 257 -4.98 17.48 -4.08
CA GLY A 257 -3.90 16.83 -3.37
C GLY A 257 -3.99 16.94 -1.85
N GLU A 258 -5.15 17.37 -1.34
CA GLU A 258 -5.44 17.51 0.09
C GLU A 258 -5.88 16.17 0.70
N TYR A 259 -5.43 15.92 1.93
CA TYR A 259 -5.70 14.69 2.65
C TYR A 259 -7.03 14.78 3.41
N ALA A 260 -8.02 14.00 2.97
CA ALA A 260 -9.43 14.26 3.25
C ALA A 260 -9.93 13.76 4.61
N LEU A 261 -9.60 12.51 4.98
CA LEU A 261 -10.04 11.87 6.22
C LEU A 261 -8.82 11.62 7.12
N ARG A 262 -8.94 11.96 8.41
CA ARG A 262 -7.85 11.90 9.39
C ARG A 262 -8.24 11.10 10.62
N ILE A 263 -7.29 10.40 11.23
CA ILE A 263 -7.51 9.63 12.48
C ILE A 263 -6.92 10.29 13.72
N ASN A 264 -5.91 11.16 13.57
CA ASN A 264 -5.24 11.81 14.71
C ASN A 264 -5.69 13.28 14.94
N THR A 265 -6.93 13.59 14.61
CA THR A 265 -7.50 14.95 14.77
C THR A 265 -7.32 15.47 16.20
N GLY A 266 -6.75 16.67 16.35
CA GLY A 266 -6.51 17.29 17.66
C GLY A 266 -5.22 16.87 18.36
N LEU A 267 -4.44 15.94 17.80
CA LEU A 267 -3.10 15.62 18.29
C LEU A 267 -2.04 16.58 17.73
N SER A 268 -0.78 16.40 18.18
CA SER A 268 0.33 17.27 17.80
C SER A 268 0.61 17.22 16.30
N HIS A 269 1.16 18.32 15.77
CA HIS A 269 1.53 18.43 14.35
C HIS A 269 2.44 17.27 13.91
N LEU A 270 3.37 16.82 14.76
CA LEU A 270 4.26 15.69 14.48
C LEU A 270 3.47 14.42 14.11
N ILE A 271 2.37 14.15 14.81
CA ILE A 271 1.53 12.98 14.59
C ILE A 271 0.70 13.17 13.33
N THR A 272 -0.02 14.29 13.22
CA THR A 272 -0.90 14.55 12.08
C THR A 272 -0.14 14.64 10.76
N SER A 273 1.06 15.23 10.76
CA SER A 273 1.91 15.28 9.57
C SER A 273 2.49 13.91 9.22
N SER A 274 2.86 13.09 10.21
CA SER A 274 3.36 11.73 9.96
C SER A 274 2.27 10.82 9.37
N GLU A 275 1.02 10.99 9.79
CA GLU A 275 -0.15 10.31 9.22
C GLU A 275 -0.34 10.66 7.74
N GLU A 276 -0.38 11.95 7.44
CA GLU A 276 -0.55 12.43 6.07
C GLU A 276 0.61 12.00 5.16
N GLU A 277 1.86 12.18 5.62
CA GLU A 277 3.06 11.79 4.87
C GLU A 277 3.07 10.29 4.55
N PHE A 278 2.52 9.44 5.44
CA PHE A 278 2.35 8.03 5.15
C PHE A 278 1.34 7.75 4.05
N GLY A 279 0.15 8.36 4.12
CA GLY A 279 -0.85 8.25 3.05
C GLY A 279 -0.30 8.74 1.70
N ARG A 280 0.45 9.84 1.75
CA ARG A 280 0.98 10.53 0.57
C ARG A 280 1.98 9.69 -0.21
N ILE A 281 2.70 8.77 0.44
CA ILE A 281 3.58 7.81 -0.24
C ILE A 281 2.81 7.05 -1.33
N PHE A 282 1.65 6.50 -1.01
CA PHE A 282 0.91 5.64 -1.93
C PHE A 282 0.27 6.44 -3.06
N HIS A 283 -0.33 7.58 -2.73
CA HIS A 283 -0.88 8.48 -3.73
C HIS A 283 0.19 8.96 -4.72
N GLU A 284 1.35 9.41 -4.23
CA GLU A 284 2.39 9.92 -5.10
C GLU A 284 3.08 8.83 -5.93
N VAL A 285 3.25 7.62 -5.40
CA VAL A 285 3.72 6.47 -6.17
C VAL A 285 2.84 6.27 -7.39
N GLU A 286 1.51 6.32 -7.25
CA GLU A 286 0.58 6.17 -8.36
C GLU A 286 0.56 7.39 -9.31
N VAL A 287 0.81 8.61 -8.81
CA VAL A 287 1.00 9.80 -9.67
C VAL A 287 2.22 9.63 -10.58
N LEU A 288 3.34 9.20 -10.01
CA LEU A 288 4.60 9.01 -10.71
C LEU A 288 4.61 7.72 -11.55
N ALA A 289 3.68 6.81 -11.30
CA ALA A 289 3.54 5.56 -12.05
C ALA A 289 2.90 5.73 -13.43
N VAL A 290 2.13 6.80 -13.69
CA VAL A 290 1.44 6.99 -14.98
C VAL A 290 2.40 6.95 -16.19
N PRO A 291 3.56 7.63 -16.18
CA PRO A 291 4.58 7.47 -17.21
C PRO A 291 5.08 6.04 -17.38
N VAL A 292 5.19 5.27 -16.30
CA VAL A 292 5.62 3.86 -16.32
C VAL A 292 4.55 2.99 -16.96
N TYR A 293 3.27 3.10 -16.57
CA TYR A 293 2.17 2.36 -17.18
C TYR A 293 2.06 2.63 -18.68
N HIS A 294 2.18 3.91 -19.06
CA HIS A 294 2.21 4.32 -20.46
C HIS A 294 3.37 3.65 -21.21
N ALA A 295 4.59 3.74 -20.69
CA ALA A 295 5.76 3.18 -21.35
C ALA A 295 5.71 1.64 -21.43
N ILE A 296 5.16 0.95 -20.43
CA ILE A 296 4.88 -0.50 -20.48
C ILE A 296 3.99 -0.82 -21.68
N VAL A 297 2.82 -0.19 -21.78
CA VAL A 297 1.89 -0.45 -22.90
C VAL A 297 2.53 -0.11 -24.25
N MET A 298 3.22 1.03 -24.35
CA MET A 298 3.87 1.44 -25.59
C MET A 298 5.00 0.50 -26.02
N SER A 299 5.75 -0.06 -25.06
CA SER A 299 6.79 -1.06 -25.34
C SER A 299 6.19 -2.35 -25.89
N ILE A 300 5.10 -2.84 -25.27
CA ILE A 300 4.35 -4.02 -25.72
C ILE A 300 3.83 -3.82 -27.15
N VAL A 301 3.16 -2.70 -27.41
CA VAL A 301 2.61 -2.39 -28.74
C VAL A 301 3.71 -2.25 -29.79
N SER A 302 4.83 -1.62 -29.44
CA SER A 302 5.96 -1.44 -30.36
C SER A 302 6.64 -2.76 -30.69
N PHE A 303 6.84 -3.63 -29.69
CA PHE A 303 7.39 -4.96 -29.88
C PHE A 303 6.49 -5.81 -30.78
N ALA A 304 5.17 -5.84 -30.51
CA ALA A 304 4.20 -6.57 -31.32
C ALA A 304 4.16 -6.12 -32.79
N ARG A 305 4.54 -4.86 -33.08
CA ARG A 305 4.63 -4.31 -34.44
C ARG A 305 5.99 -4.47 -35.10
N GLY A 306 6.94 -5.16 -34.44
CA GLY A 306 8.32 -5.31 -34.94
C GLY A 306 9.16 -4.03 -34.89
N ASN A 307 8.69 -2.97 -34.22
CA ASN A 307 9.44 -1.73 -34.08
C ASN A 307 10.34 -1.79 -32.83
N GLN A 308 11.44 -2.53 -32.94
CA GLN A 308 12.40 -2.74 -31.85
C GLN A 308 13.02 -1.42 -31.35
N GLN A 309 13.27 -0.45 -32.24
CA GLN A 309 13.86 0.84 -31.84
C GLN A 309 12.92 1.65 -30.95
N ALA A 310 11.63 1.72 -31.29
CA ALA A 310 10.63 2.36 -30.43
C ALA A 310 10.44 1.61 -29.12
N CYS A 311 10.41 0.27 -29.18
CA CYS A 311 10.36 -0.58 -28.00
C CYS A 311 11.51 -0.27 -27.03
N LEU A 312 12.75 -0.22 -27.51
CA LEU A 312 13.93 0.16 -26.72
C LEU A 312 13.76 1.53 -26.09
N GLY A 313 13.26 2.52 -26.83
CA GLY A 313 12.98 3.86 -26.31
C GLY A 313 12.01 3.84 -25.13
N HIS A 314 10.93 3.05 -25.23
CA HIS A 314 9.95 2.93 -24.16
C HIS A 314 10.47 2.16 -22.94
N VAL A 315 11.27 1.11 -23.11
CA VAL A 315 11.89 0.41 -21.97
C VAL A 315 12.91 1.31 -21.25
N LYS A 316 13.69 2.10 -21.99
CA LYS A 316 14.58 3.14 -21.41
C LYS A 316 13.79 4.19 -20.63
N GLU A 317 12.63 4.59 -21.13
CA GLU A 317 11.74 5.52 -20.43
C GLU A 317 11.25 4.94 -19.09
N ILE A 318 10.87 3.66 -19.02
CA ILE A 318 10.51 3.00 -17.75
C ILE A 318 11.65 3.16 -16.74
N MET A 319 12.87 2.82 -17.15
CA MET A 319 14.04 2.92 -16.27
C MET A 319 14.29 4.37 -15.80
N ALA A 320 14.16 5.35 -16.71
CA ALA A 320 14.31 6.77 -16.38
C ALA A 320 13.30 7.24 -15.33
N GLN A 321 12.04 6.78 -15.43
CA GLN A 321 10.95 7.16 -14.52
C GLN A 321 11.00 6.44 -13.18
N LEU A 322 11.56 5.22 -13.11
CA LEU A 322 11.73 4.51 -11.84
C LEU A 322 12.67 5.23 -10.87
N ARG A 323 13.65 6.00 -11.36
CA ARG A 323 14.56 6.73 -10.47
C ARG A 323 13.85 7.79 -9.61
N PRO A 324 13.18 8.81 -10.16
CA PRO A 324 12.46 9.80 -9.36
C PRO A 324 11.33 9.17 -8.54
N LEU A 325 10.64 8.15 -9.08
CA LEU A 325 9.58 7.44 -8.37
C LEU A 325 10.08 6.78 -7.07
N LEU A 326 11.12 5.96 -7.17
CA LEU A 326 11.64 5.24 -5.99
C LEU A 326 12.36 6.20 -5.03
N SER A 327 12.94 7.30 -5.53
CA SER A 327 13.47 8.38 -4.71
C SER A 327 12.39 9.05 -3.86
N SER A 328 11.21 9.31 -4.42
CA SER A 328 10.08 9.90 -3.66
C SER A 328 9.71 9.05 -2.43
N TYR A 329 9.68 7.72 -2.58
CA TYR A 329 9.50 6.82 -1.44
C TYR A 329 10.59 7.00 -0.37
N TYR A 330 11.86 7.08 -0.78
CA TYR A 330 12.96 7.20 0.17
C TYR A 330 12.98 8.53 0.91
N ASP A 331 12.59 9.61 0.24
CA ASP A 331 12.55 10.95 0.81
C ASP A 331 11.43 11.07 1.85
N ARG A 332 10.31 10.35 1.65
CA ARG A 332 9.17 10.33 2.58
C ARG A 332 9.32 9.33 3.72
N VAL A 333 9.84 8.13 3.47
CA VAL A 333 10.07 7.12 4.53
C VAL A 333 11.36 7.43 5.28
N HIS A 334 11.36 8.57 5.95
CA HIS A 334 12.45 9.11 6.74
C HIS A 334 11.90 9.75 8.02
N ASP A 335 12.68 9.70 9.10
CA ASP A 335 12.24 10.11 10.45
C ASP A 335 11.83 11.60 10.53
N SER A 336 12.37 12.42 9.64
CA SER A 336 12.01 13.85 9.51
C SER A 336 10.65 14.10 8.86
N LYS A 337 10.03 13.07 8.28
CA LYS A 337 8.75 13.13 7.57
C LYS A 337 7.71 12.25 8.24
N ILE A 338 8.07 10.99 8.46
CA ILE A 338 7.28 10.04 9.23
C ILE A 338 8.07 9.72 10.48
N ALA A 339 7.70 10.34 11.60
CA ALA A 339 8.46 10.16 12.83
C ALA A 339 8.27 8.75 13.37
N ARG A 340 9.39 8.02 13.57
CA ARG A 340 9.37 6.66 14.10
C ARG A 340 8.73 6.59 15.49
N SER A 341 8.91 7.64 16.29
CA SER A 341 8.38 7.75 17.66
C SER A 341 6.86 7.73 17.75
N VAL A 342 6.15 8.07 16.66
CA VAL A 342 4.68 8.10 16.61
C VAL A 342 4.09 7.10 15.62
N TRP A 343 4.90 6.62 14.68
CA TRP A 343 4.47 5.73 13.60
C TRP A 343 3.65 4.54 14.08
N LEU A 344 4.24 3.71 14.94
CA LEU A 344 3.65 2.41 15.29
C LEU A 344 2.38 2.58 16.14
N ARG A 345 2.43 3.56 17.05
CA ARG A 345 1.36 3.92 17.97
C ARG A 345 0.19 4.59 17.24
N ASN A 346 0.45 5.69 16.54
CA ASN A 346 -0.60 6.59 16.08
C ASN A 346 -0.99 6.42 14.61
N VAL A 347 -0.14 5.82 13.77
CA VAL A 347 -0.37 5.80 12.32
C VAL A 347 -0.63 4.37 11.82
N GLN A 348 0.30 3.44 12.07
CA GLN A 348 0.27 2.11 11.44
C GLN A 348 -0.96 1.29 11.83
N GLY A 349 -1.32 1.30 13.12
CA GLY A 349 -2.33 0.38 13.68
C GLY A 349 -3.68 0.45 12.99
N PHE A 350 -4.11 1.65 12.61
CA PHE A 350 -5.41 1.88 11.97
C PHE A 350 -5.58 1.09 10.67
N TYR A 351 -4.50 0.87 9.94
CA TYR A 351 -4.51 0.17 8.66
C TYR A 351 -4.51 -1.36 8.80
N GLY A 352 -4.44 -1.90 10.02
CA GLY A 352 -4.70 -3.32 10.26
C GLY A 352 -6.20 -3.65 10.18
N TRP A 353 -6.54 -4.94 10.20
CA TRP A 353 -7.92 -5.41 10.33
C TRP A 353 -8.05 -6.62 11.25
N GLY A 354 -7.52 -7.77 10.82
CA GLY A 354 -7.22 -8.92 11.68
C GLY A 354 -8.42 -9.71 12.20
N VAL A 355 -9.63 -9.44 11.72
CA VAL A 355 -10.86 -10.14 12.09
C VAL A 355 -11.52 -10.82 10.90
N GLY A 356 -12.31 -11.85 11.20
CA GLY A 356 -13.22 -12.45 10.24
C GLY A 356 -14.51 -11.67 10.09
N SER A 357 -15.31 -12.11 9.13
CA SER A 357 -16.66 -11.58 8.88
C SER A 357 -17.67 -12.48 9.58
N ASP A 358 -18.51 -11.94 10.47
CA ASP A 358 -19.64 -12.67 11.09
C ASP A 358 -20.61 -13.25 10.05
N ARG A 359 -20.50 -12.81 8.79
CA ARG A 359 -21.37 -13.15 7.66
C ARG A 359 -20.87 -14.33 6.82
N ARG A 360 -19.66 -14.82 7.05
CA ARG A 360 -19.09 -15.98 6.33
C ARG A 360 -18.90 -17.14 7.27
N GLU A 361 -19.35 -18.34 6.90
CA GLU A 361 -19.13 -19.51 7.76
C GLU A 361 -17.62 -19.72 8.02
N PRO A 362 -17.25 -20.19 9.22
CA PRO A 362 -15.88 -20.61 9.51
C PRO A 362 -15.41 -21.66 8.52
N ILE A 363 -14.19 -21.48 7.98
CA ILE A 363 -13.69 -22.26 6.85
C ILE A 363 -13.03 -23.55 7.32
N THR A 364 -12.51 -23.57 8.55
CA THR A 364 -11.84 -24.73 9.13
C THR A 364 -12.27 -24.94 10.57
N THR A 365 -11.96 -26.12 11.08
CA THR A 365 -11.97 -26.40 12.51
C THR A 365 -10.52 -26.66 12.91
N ASP A 366 -10.00 -25.97 13.90
CA ASP A 366 -8.65 -26.21 14.38
C ASP A 366 -8.52 -27.61 15.01
N SER A 367 -7.29 -28.01 15.34
CA SER A 367 -7.00 -29.28 16.00
C SER A 367 -7.64 -29.44 17.39
N ALA A 368 -8.23 -28.38 17.94
CA ALA A 368 -8.97 -28.37 19.20
C ALA A 368 -10.50 -28.35 19.00
N GLY A 369 -11.00 -28.44 17.76
CA GLY A 369 -12.43 -28.43 17.48
C GLY A 369 -13.07 -27.03 17.46
N GLN A 370 -12.27 -25.95 17.48
CA GLN A 370 -12.78 -24.58 17.34
C GLN A 370 -12.92 -24.18 15.88
N LYS A 371 -14.05 -23.54 15.57
CA LYS A 371 -14.31 -22.95 14.26
C LYS A 371 -13.34 -21.80 13.99
N GLU A 372 -12.52 -21.92 12.96
CA GLU A 372 -11.62 -20.88 12.48
C GLU A 372 -12.29 -20.02 11.42
N TRP A 373 -12.46 -18.75 11.75
CA TRP A 373 -12.94 -17.75 10.81
C TRP A 373 -11.83 -17.36 9.84
N GLU A 374 -12.20 -17.17 8.58
CA GLU A 374 -11.33 -16.55 7.62
C GLU A 374 -11.05 -15.10 8.01
N LYS A 375 -9.80 -14.80 8.35
CA LYS A 375 -9.38 -13.45 8.72
C LYS A 375 -9.04 -12.67 7.47
N PHE A 376 -9.49 -11.42 7.44
CA PHE A 376 -9.05 -10.46 6.44
C PHE A 376 -7.82 -9.72 6.96
N ASP A 377 -6.79 -9.71 6.13
CA ASP A 377 -5.59 -8.92 6.35
C ASP A 377 -5.87 -7.44 6.18
N GLY A 378 -5.02 -6.60 6.78
CA GLY A 378 -5.10 -5.16 6.62
C GLY A 378 -4.44 -4.68 5.33
N LEU A 379 -4.15 -3.38 5.27
CA LEU A 379 -3.57 -2.75 4.09
C LEU A 379 -2.07 -2.97 4.00
N SER A 380 -1.59 -3.19 2.77
CA SER A 380 -0.19 -3.50 2.53
C SER A 380 0.33 -2.84 1.26
N GLY A 381 1.62 -2.51 1.24
CA GLY A 381 2.29 -1.98 0.06
C GLY A 381 2.35 -2.97 -1.11
N ASN A 382 2.06 -4.25 -0.87
CA ASN A 382 1.94 -5.24 -1.93
C ASN A 382 0.64 -5.18 -2.74
N GLN A 383 -0.31 -4.35 -2.32
CA GLN A 383 -1.55 -4.08 -3.05
C GLN A 383 -1.38 -2.93 -4.07
N VAL A 384 -0.22 -2.26 -4.09
CA VAL A 384 0.07 -1.14 -5.01
C VAL A 384 0.18 -1.64 -6.44
N LEU A 385 -0.51 -0.99 -7.39
CA LEU A 385 -0.61 -1.43 -8.78
C LEU A 385 0.76 -1.40 -9.47
N LEU A 386 1.56 -0.36 -9.22
CA LEU A 386 2.86 -0.18 -9.89
C LEU A 386 3.75 -1.42 -9.77
N PHE A 387 3.90 -1.95 -8.56
CA PHE A 387 4.79 -3.08 -8.33
C PHE A 387 4.24 -4.37 -8.95
N GLN A 388 2.92 -4.54 -8.98
CA GLN A 388 2.28 -5.69 -9.63
C GLN A 388 2.44 -5.62 -11.16
N ALA A 389 2.23 -4.44 -11.76
CA ALA A 389 2.39 -4.24 -13.21
C ALA A 389 3.86 -4.41 -13.65
N LEU A 390 4.82 -3.93 -12.85
CA LEU A 390 6.24 -4.15 -13.13
C LEU A 390 6.62 -5.62 -13.02
N ASP A 391 6.17 -6.33 -11.98
CA ASP A 391 6.46 -7.77 -11.84
C ASP A 391 5.89 -8.56 -13.02
N ALA A 392 4.65 -8.29 -13.42
CA ALA A 392 4.04 -8.89 -14.60
C ALA A 392 4.82 -8.59 -15.89
N PHE A 393 5.23 -7.32 -16.10
CA PHE A 393 5.97 -6.91 -17.30
C PHE A 393 7.36 -7.57 -17.39
N LEU A 394 7.98 -7.82 -16.24
CA LEU A 394 9.29 -8.45 -16.13
C LEU A 394 9.24 -9.98 -16.21
N GLY A 395 8.04 -10.58 -16.27
CA GLY A 395 7.82 -12.02 -16.22
C GLY A 395 8.15 -12.63 -14.85
N LEU A 396 8.02 -11.85 -13.78
CA LEU A 396 8.24 -12.32 -12.42
C LEU A 396 6.93 -12.89 -11.85
N GLU A 397 7.05 -13.82 -10.89
CA GLU A 397 5.89 -14.36 -10.18
C GLU A 397 5.14 -13.26 -9.43
N ALA A 398 3.80 -13.36 -9.43
CA ALA A 398 2.94 -12.41 -8.74
C ALA A 398 3.32 -12.25 -7.26
N TYR A 399 3.28 -11.00 -6.78
CA TYR A 399 3.66 -10.65 -5.41
C TYR A 399 2.69 -11.21 -4.36
N LEU A 400 1.42 -11.36 -4.71
CA LEU A 400 0.39 -11.94 -3.87
C LEU A 400 -0.02 -13.31 -4.42
N PRO A 401 -0.25 -14.32 -3.57
CA PRO A 401 -0.98 -15.51 -4.00
C PRO A 401 -2.33 -15.11 -4.59
N LYS A 402 -2.78 -15.84 -5.62
CA LYS A 402 -3.99 -15.50 -6.40
C LYS A 402 -5.19 -15.16 -5.53
N LEU A 403 -5.52 -16.00 -4.54
CA LEU A 403 -6.63 -15.74 -3.61
C LEU A 403 -6.48 -14.38 -2.91
N VAL A 404 -5.31 -14.09 -2.33
CA VAL A 404 -5.06 -12.82 -1.63
C VAL A 404 -5.13 -11.63 -2.57
N GLN A 405 -4.73 -11.80 -3.83
CA GLN A 405 -4.84 -10.77 -4.86
C GLN A 405 -6.31 -10.51 -5.23
N GLU A 406 -7.10 -11.56 -5.48
CA GLU A 406 -8.54 -11.48 -5.75
C GLU A 406 -9.29 -10.79 -4.62
N ARG A 407 -8.84 -11.00 -3.37
CA ARG A 407 -9.43 -10.37 -2.20
C ARG A 407 -9.17 -8.87 -2.09
N ASN A 408 -7.93 -8.46 -2.36
CA ASN A 408 -7.42 -7.17 -1.91
C ASN A 408 -7.05 -6.20 -3.04
N VAL A 409 -7.02 -6.64 -4.29
CA VAL A 409 -6.65 -5.80 -5.44
C VAL A 409 -7.85 -5.71 -6.38
N PRO A 410 -8.34 -4.51 -6.75
CA PRO A 410 -9.50 -4.37 -7.64
C PRO A 410 -9.36 -5.12 -8.97
N GLU A 411 -10.48 -5.61 -9.51
CA GLU A 411 -10.51 -6.45 -10.72
C GLU A 411 -9.80 -5.81 -11.90
N LEU A 412 -10.11 -4.55 -12.24
CA LEU A 412 -9.48 -3.89 -13.39
C LEU A 412 -7.98 -3.65 -13.21
N GLN A 413 -7.49 -3.63 -11.97
CA GLN A 413 -6.05 -3.58 -11.69
C GLN A 413 -5.41 -4.94 -11.95
N ARG A 414 -6.07 -6.04 -11.52
CA ARG A 414 -5.63 -7.41 -11.81
C ARG A 414 -5.64 -7.69 -13.31
N ASP A 415 -6.72 -7.34 -14.00
CA ASP A 415 -6.86 -7.50 -15.45
C ASP A 415 -5.73 -6.80 -16.21
N PHE A 416 -5.36 -5.58 -15.77
CA PHE A 416 -4.25 -4.86 -16.38
C PHE A 416 -2.92 -5.60 -16.17
N CYS A 417 -2.63 -6.08 -14.96
CA CYS A 417 -1.44 -6.88 -14.69
C CYS A 417 -1.43 -8.19 -15.49
N ASP A 418 -2.56 -8.87 -15.60
CA ASP A 418 -2.69 -10.13 -16.34
C ASP A 418 -2.42 -9.94 -17.83
N VAL A 419 -2.97 -8.88 -18.43
CA VAL A 419 -2.71 -8.54 -19.84
C VAL A 419 -1.25 -8.10 -20.06
N VAL A 420 -0.67 -7.34 -19.12
CA VAL A 420 0.75 -6.99 -19.18
C VAL A 420 1.64 -8.24 -19.12
N GLY A 421 1.31 -9.20 -18.26
CA GLY A 421 2.02 -10.48 -18.18
C GLY A 421 1.85 -11.32 -19.45
N LYS A 422 0.62 -11.42 -19.98
CA LYS A 422 0.29 -12.13 -21.23
C LYS A 422 1.11 -11.64 -22.42
N TYR A 423 1.31 -10.33 -22.55
CA TYR A 423 2.08 -9.72 -23.63
C TYR A 423 3.53 -9.37 -23.24
N GLY A 424 3.98 -9.80 -22.06
CA GLY A 424 5.35 -9.62 -21.61
C GLY A 424 6.32 -10.38 -22.53
N PHE A 425 7.28 -9.67 -23.11
CA PHE A 425 8.12 -10.20 -24.19
C PHE A 425 9.60 -10.38 -23.81
N ARG A 426 9.97 -10.10 -22.56
CA ARG A 426 11.37 -10.21 -22.08
C ARG A 426 12.00 -11.57 -22.40
N HIS A 427 11.23 -12.64 -22.30
CA HIS A 427 11.69 -14.02 -22.53
C HIS A 427 11.90 -14.37 -24.02
N LEU A 428 11.45 -13.52 -24.94
CA LEU A 428 11.56 -13.71 -26.39
C LEU A 428 12.79 -13.01 -26.99
N LEU A 429 13.49 -12.19 -26.21
CA LEU A 429 14.60 -11.35 -26.69
C LEU A 429 15.89 -12.15 -26.88
N SER A 430 16.53 -11.97 -28.03
CA SER A 430 17.90 -12.43 -28.27
C SER A 430 18.94 -11.62 -27.47
N ASP A 431 20.16 -12.15 -27.36
CA ASP A 431 21.28 -11.49 -26.65
C ASP A 431 22.02 -10.45 -27.52
N ASP A 432 21.74 -10.42 -28.82
CA ASP A 432 22.46 -9.62 -29.81
C ASP A 432 21.61 -8.45 -30.36
N GLY A 433 22.29 -7.46 -30.93
CA GLY A 433 21.64 -6.32 -31.59
C GLY A 433 20.72 -5.50 -30.69
N ILE A 434 19.65 -4.94 -31.28
CA ILE A 434 18.71 -4.07 -30.56
C ILE A 434 17.93 -4.86 -29.50
N GLU A 435 17.62 -6.13 -29.73
CA GLU A 435 16.95 -6.97 -28.72
C GLU A 435 17.83 -7.22 -27.50
N GLY A 436 19.13 -7.42 -27.70
CA GLY A 436 20.11 -7.48 -26.62
C GLY A 436 20.14 -6.18 -25.80
N GLU A 437 20.05 -5.01 -26.45
CA GLU A 437 19.93 -3.73 -25.74
C GLU A 437 18.64 -3.65 -24.92
N ILE A 438 17.49 -4.07 -25.47
CA ILE A 438 16.22 -4.10 -24.75
C ILE A 438 16.32 -5.02 -23.53
N LYS A 439 16.93 -6.20 -23.70
CA LYS A 439 17.14 -7.19 -22.64
C LYS A 439 18.03 -6.65 -21.52
N ASN A 440 19.05 -5.87 -21.87
CA ASN A 440 19.90 -5.20 -20.89
C ASN A 440 19.13 -4.17 -20.07
N GLU A 441 18.28 -3.36 -20.69
CA GLU A 441 17.44 -2.38 -19.98
C GLU A 441 16.44 -3.06 -19.03
N PHE A 442 15.85 -4.20 -19.44
CA PHE A 442 15.08 -5.04 -18.51
C PHE A 442 15.91 -5.49 -17.31
N GLY A 443 17.17 -5.88 -17.53
CA GLY A 443 18.11 -6.21 -16.45
C GLY A 443 18.34 -5.05 -15.48
N GLU A 444 18.45 -3.81 -15.98
CA GLU A 444 18.59 -2.62 -15.13
C GLU A 444 17.33 -2.32 -14.32
N ILE A 445 16.14 -2.52 -14.91
CA ILE A 445 14.86 -2.40 -14.18
C ILE A 445 14.81 -3.42 -13.03
N VAL A 446 15.16 -4.69 -13.29
CA VAL A 446 15.21 -5.75 -12.26
C VAL A 446 16.18 -5.38 -11.15
N LYS A 447 17.40 -4.95 -11.49
CA LYS A 447 18.41 -4.50 -10.51
C LYS A 447 17.86 -3.37 -9.65
N ARG A 448 17.17 -2.39 -10.25
CA ARG A 448 16.60 -1.26 -9.54
C ARG A 448 15.51 -1.68 -8.56
N LEU A 449 14.60 -2.55 -8.97
CA LEU A 449 13.56 -3.12 -8.10
C LEU A 449 14.17 -3.94 -6.95
N ARG A 450 15.23 -4.70 -7.21
CA ARG A 450 15.96 -5.45 -6.19
C ARG A 450 16.53 -4.52 -5.12
N VAL A 451 17.17 -3.43 -5.53
CA VAL A 451 17.69 -2.41 -4.59
C VAL A 451 16.55 -1.80 -3.77
N PHE A 452 15.43 -1.49 -4.41
CA PHE A 452 14.24 -0.99 -3.71
C PHE A 452 13.69 -1.97 -2.68
N ARG A 453 13.47 -3.23 -3.06
CA ARG A 453 12.97 -4.28 -2.15
C ARG A 453 13.89 -4.48 -0.95
N SER A 454 15.20 -4.46 -1.16
CA SER A 454 16.20 -4.55 -0.08
C SER A 454 16.16 -3.34 0.87
N ALA A 455 16.08 -2.13 0.32
CA ALA A 455 15.99 -0.91 1.11
C ALA A 455 14.66 -0.82 1.87
N HIS A 456 13.53 -1.17 1.23
CA HIS A 456 12.22 -1.25 1.85
C HIS A 456 12.22 -2.21 3.03
N ARG A 457 12.75 -3.43 2.86
CA ARG A 457 12.92 -4.42 3.93
C ARG A 457 13.65 -3.85 5.14
N THR A 458 14.79 -3.22 4.91
CA THR A 458 15.63 -2.65 5.97
C THR A 458 14.90 -1.52 6.70
N ARG A 459 14.24 -0.61 5.96
CA ARG A 459 13.50 0.51 6.55
C ARG A 459 12.26 0.05 7.31
N ALA A 460 11.47 -0.86 6.75
CA ALA A 460 10.27 -1.38 7.39
C ALA A 460 10.57 -1.99 8.77
N LYS A 461 11.66 -2.75 8.90
CA LYS A 461 12.10 -3.31 10.18
C LYS A 461 12.32 -2.23 11.24
N VAL A 462 12.99 -1.13 10.92
CA VAL A 462 13.27 -0.03 11.87
C VAL A 462 11.99 0.61 12.41
N TYR A 463 10.98 0.76 11.56
CA TYR A 463 9.68 1.31 11.95
C TYR A 463 8.83 0.32 12.76
N LEU A 464 8.89 -0.97 12.42
CA LEU A 464 8.13 -2.03 13.11
C LEU A 464 8.75 -2.44 14.45
N SER A 465 10.03 -2.17 14.69
CA SER A 465 10.72 -2.43 15.96
C SER A 465 10.49 -1.36 17.04
N GLN A 466 9.68 -0.32 16.77
CA GLN A 466 9.38 0.69 17.78
C GLN A 466 8.52 0.09 18.92
N PRO A 467 8.67 0.54 20.17
CA PRO A 467 7.85 0.05 21.27
C PRO A 467 6.40 0.57 21.16
N ALA A 468 5.42 -0.31 21.33
CA ALA A 468 4.01 0.02 21.44
C ALA A 468 3.33 -0.91 22.48
N PRO A 469 3.58 -0.69 23.79
CA PRO A 469 3.12 -1.59 24.87
C PRO A 469 1.61 -1.72 24.99
N GLU A 470 0.86 -0.77 24.43
CA GLU A 470 -0.61 -0.78 24.42
C GLU A 470 -1.23 -1.86 23.53
N ARG A 471 -0.44 -2.51 22.67
CA ARG A 471 -0.91 -3.41 21.62
C ARG A 471 0.00 -4.61 21.42
N LEU A 472 -0.56 -5.65 20.83
CA LEU A 472 0.16 -6.84 20.39
C LEU A 472 0.93 -6.58 19.09
N PRO A 473 2.01 -7.34 18.82
CA PRO A 473 2.76 -7.26 17.58
C PRO A 473 1.87 -7.46 16.35
N MET A 474 1.91 -6.50 15.43
CA MET A 474 1.08 -6.49 14.22
C MET A 474 1.78 -5.68 13.12
N THR A 475 1.63 -6.11 11.86
CA THR A 475 2.00 -5.30 10.69
C THR A 475 0.77 -4.63 10.10
N ALA A 476 0.93 -3.68 9.18
CA ALA A 476 -0.24 -3.09 8.51
C ALA A 476 -1.01 -4.13 7.69
N GLY A 477 -0.27 -5.02 7.02
CA GLY A 477 -0.82 -5.96 6.04
C GLY A 477 -1.08 -7.37 6.52
N LYS A 478 -0.78 -7.70 7.78
CA LYS A 478 -1.02 -9.04 8.35
C LYS A 478 -1.50 -8.93 9.78
N SER A 479 -2.46 -9.79 10.12
CA SER A 479 -3.04 -10.00 11.46
C SER A 479 -1.99 -10.18 12.56
N LEU A 480 -2.46 -10.22 13.82
CA LEU A 480 -1.65 -10.52 15.02
C LEU A 480 -0.54 -11.53 14.70
N LEU A 481 0.68 -11.06 14.89
CA LEU A 481 1.85 -11.88 14.68
C LEU A 481 2.09 -12.71 15.95
N LYS A 482 3.01 -13.68 15.90
CA LYS A 482 3.34 -14.57 17.03
C LYS A 482 3.65 -13.77 18.31
N ASP A 483 3.62 -14.44 19.46
CA ASP A 483 3.74 -13.82 20.79
C ASP A 483 4.96 -12.90 20.98
N SER A 484 6.01 -13.02 20.15
CA SER A 484 7.16 -12.12 20.13
C SER A 484 7.26 -11.27 18.85
N ILE A 485 7.69 -10.00 19.02
CA ILE A 485 8.02 -9.09 17.89
C ILE A 485 9.15 -9.68 17.03
N ASP A 486 10.08 -10.43 17.62
CA ASP A 486 11.22 -10.98 16.89
C ASP A 486 10.80 -12.08 15.92
N ASP A 487 9.96 -13.02 16.35
CA ASP A 487 9.40 -14.07 15.47
C ASP A 487 8.52 -13.46 14.36
N SER A 488 7.83 -12.38 14.70
CA SER A 488 6.97 -11.60 13.84
C SER A 488 7.76 -10.90 12.73
N LEU A 489 8.88 -10.27 13.11
CA LEU A 489 9.81 -9.65 12.18
C LEU A 489 10.53 -10.71 11.34
N GLU A 490 10.85 -11.88 11.89
CA GLU A 490 11.48 -12.97 11.14
C GLU A 490 10.57 -13.49 10.02
N MET A 491 9.28 -13.70 10.27
CA MET A 491 8.34 -14.13 9.22
C MET A 491 8.22 -13.09 8.10
N LEU A 492 8.11 -11.80 8.44
CA LEU A 492 8.09 -10.72 7.46
C LEU A 492 9.41 -10.66 6.69
N ASP A 493 10.53 -10.86 7.37
CA ASP A 493 11.88 -10.86 6.81
C ASP A 493 12.06 -12.00 5.79
N GLN A 494 11.63 -13.22 6.13
CA GLN A 494 11.62 -14.38 5.25
C GLN A 494 10.76 -14.14 4.00
N PHE A 495 9.56 -13.57 4.18
CA PHE A 495 8.68 -13.21 3.05
C PHE A 495 9.35 -12.21 2.10
N MET A 496 9.95 -11.14 2.64
CA MET A 496 10.67 -10.14 1.84
C MET A 496 11.94 -10.70 1.20
N MET A 497 12.62 -11.64 1.86
CA MET A 497 13.77 -12.35 1.32
C MET A 497 13.42 -13.26 0.15
N GLY A 498 12.31 -14.01 0.23
CA GLY A 498 11.81 -14.79 -0.90
C GLY A 498 11.55 -13.91 -2.13
N ARG A 499 10.95 -12.73 -1.92
CA ARG A 499 10.74 -11.75 -3.00
C ARG A 499 12.05 -11.20 -3.56
N LEU A 500 13.04 -10.96 -2.71
CA LEU A 500 14.37 -10.55 -3.15
C LEU A 500 15.04 -11.63 -4.02
N GLN A 501 14.85 -12.91 -3.69
CA GLN A 501 15.38 -14.05 -4.45
C GLN A 501 14.68 -14.25 -5.79
N GLN A 502 13.38 -13.95 -5.90
CA GLN A 502 12.64 -13.95 -7.17
C GLN A 502 13.02 -12.77 -8.07
N THR A 503 13.72 -11.76 -7.55
CA THR A 503 14.23 -10.60 -8.31
C THR A 503 15.69 -10.83 -8.72
N VAL A 504 15.98 -11.98 -9.34
CA VAL A 504 17.32 -12.41 -9.77
C VAL A 504 17.38 -12.55 -11.28
#